data_AF-A0A1D4PIC6-F1
#
_entry.id   AF-A0A1D4PIC6-F1
#
_cell.length_a   1.000
_cell.length_b   1.000
_cell.length_c   1.000
_cell.angle_alpha   90.00
_cell.angle_beta   90.00
_cell.angle_gamma   90.00
#
_symmetry.space_group_name_H-M   'P 1'
#
loop_
_entity.id
_entity.type
_entity.pdbx_description
1 polymer ?
#
loop_
_entity_poly.entity_id
_entity_poly.type
_entity_poly.pdbx_seq_one_letter_code
_entity_poly.pdbx_strand_id
1 'polypeptide(L)' 'MSLFLKILIGILFVSIASWNNTISTQKKVNKRADKQGTEPMTGKQFRFMLFLNIVMTTGFYILLITTVL' A
#
# COMPACT_ATOMS: atom_id res chain seq x y z
N MET A 1 -26.72 7.53 2.82
CA MET A 1 -25.30 7.83 2.48
C MET A 1 -25.03 7.35 1.07
N SER A 2 -24.69 8.24 0.14
CA SER A 2 -24.50 7.91 -1.28
C SER A 2 -23.46 6.79 -1.47
N LEU A 3 -23.70 5.89 -2.42
CA LEU A 3 -22.81 4.76 -2.76
C LEU A 3 -21.39 5.25 -3.09
N PHE A 4 -21.29 6.39 -3.77
CA PHE A 4 -20.04 7.08 -4.06
C PHE A 4 -19.26 7.45 -2.80
N LEU A 5 -19.94 7.98 -1.77
CA LEU A 5 -19.29 8.39 -0.52
C LEU A 5 -18.76 7.17 0.26
N LYS A 6 -19.46 6.04 0.21
CA LYS A 6 -19.00 4.77 0.82
C LYS A 6 -17.75 4.24 0.13
N ILE A 7 -17.72 4.30 -1.21
CA ILE A 7 -16.54 3.90 -2.00
C ILE A 7 -15.35 4.81 -1.68
N LEU A 8 -15.55 6.13 -1.59
CA LEU A 8 -14.49 7.08 -1.26
C LEU A 8 -13.87 6.80 0.12
N ILE A 9 -14.70 6.51 1.12
CA ILE A 9 -14.24 6.15 2.47
C ILE A 9 -13.50 4.82 2.47
N GLY A 10 -13.98 3.84 1.71
CA GLY A 10 -13.29 2.55 1.54
C GLY A 10 -11.88 2.72 0.98
N ILE A 11 -11.71 3.56 -0.04
CA ILE A 11 -10.39 3.83 -0.66
C ILE A 11 -9.45 4.52 0.34
N LEU A 12 -9.94 5.51 1.08
CA LEU A 12 -9.15 6.19 2.11
C LEU A 12 -8.68 5.20 3.18
N PHE A 13 -9.57 4.32 3.65
CA PHE A 13 -9.24 3.32 4.65
C PHE A 13 -8.21 2.31 4.15
N VAL A 14 -8.39 1.78 2.94
CA VAL A 14 -7.43 0.86 2.31
C VAL A 14 -6.08 1.53 2.11
N SER A 15 -6.05 2.79 1.67
CA SER A 15 -4.82 3.55 1.44
C SER A 15 -4.03 3.74 2.75
N ILE A 16 -4.71 4.14 3.83
CA ILE A 16 -4.09 4.33 5.16
C ILE A 16 -3.58 2.99 5.71
N ALA A 17 -4.39 1.94 5.64
CA ALA A 17 -4.00 0.60 6.10
C ALA A 17 -2.78 0.08 5.32
N SER A 18 -2.77 0.27 4.00
CA SER A 18 -1.69 -0.17 3.13
C SER A 18 -0.39 0.60 3.38
N TRP A 19 -0.49 1.91 3.64
CA TRP A 19 0.66 2.74 4.03
C TRP A 19 1.28 2.27 5.36
N ASN A 20 0.46 2.08 6.39
CA ASN A 20 0.91 1.58 7.69
C ASN A 20 1.55 0.20 7.57
N ASN A 21 0.98 -0.68 6.75
CA ASN A 21 1.54 -2.01 6.51
C ASN A 21 2.89 -1.95 5.77
N THR A 22 3.04 -1.02 4.83
CA THR A 22 4.31 -0.82 4.08
C THR A 22 5.42 -0.36 5.03
N ILE A 23 5.14 0.60 5.92
CA ILE A 23 6.11 1.06 6.93
C ILE A 23 6.48 -0.08 7.90
N SER A 24 5.48 -0.82 8.37
CA SER A 24 5.69 -1.97 9.25
C SER A 24 6.56 -3.04 8.57
N THR A 25 6.30 -3.30 7.28
CA THR A 25 7.06 -4.24 6.46
C THR A 25 8.50 -3.78 6.29
N GLN A 26 8.76 -2.50 6.00
CA GLN A 26 10.11 -1.96 5.92
C GLN A 26 10.88 -2.19 7.24
N LYS A 27 10.26 -1.90 8.40
CA LYS A 27 10.87 -2.14 9.71
C LYS A 27 11.19 -3.62 9.94
N LYS A 28 10.28 -4.52 9.57
CA LYS A 28 10.48 -5.98 9.70
C LYS A 28 11.58 -6.48 8.78
N VAL A 29 11.63 -6.02 7.53
CA VAL A 29 12.65 -6.37 6.54
C VAL A 29 14.02 -5.90 7.02
N ASN A 30 14.14 -4.64 7.44
CA ASN A 30 15.42 -4.11 7.94
C ASN A 30 15.89 -4.84 9.21
N LYS A 31 14.98 -5.16 10.13
CA LYS A 31 15.30 -5.96 11.32
C LYS A 31 15.75 -7.39 10.98
N ARG A 32 15.24 -7.98 9.89
CA ARG A 32 15.69 -9.29 9.40
C ARG A 32 17.04 -9.19 8.70
N ALA A 33 17.25 -8.13 7.93
CA ALA A 33 18.50 -7.89 7.22
C ALA A 33 19.68 -7.75 8.20
N ASP A 34 19.48 -6.96 9.26
CA ASP A 34 20.43 -6.82 10.37
C ASP A 34 20.79 -8.16 11.03
N LYS A 35 19.77 -9.00 11.30
CA LYS A 35 19.98 -10.35 11.88
C LYS A 35 20.69 -11.32 10.95
N GLN A 36 20.55 -11.14 9.63
CA GLN A 36 21.12 -12.05 8.62
C GLN A 36 22.43 -11.54 8.04
N GLY A 37 22.92 -10.38 8.49
CA GLY A 37 24.11 -9.74 7.93
C GLY A 37 23.94 -9.31 6.48
N THR A 38 22.69 -9.10 6.03
CA THR A 38 22.38 -8.65 4.66
C THR A 38 22.06 -7.16 4.64
N GLU A 39 22.14 -6.54 3.46
CA GLU A 39 21.87 -5.12 3.32
C GLU A 39 20.40 -4.78 3.60
N PRO A 40 20.13 -3.72 4.39
CA PRO A 40 18.77 -3.28 4.66
C PRO A 40 18.12 -2.69 3.41
N MET A 41 16.79 -2.65 3.41
CA MET A 41 16.03 -2.08 2.32
C MET A 41 16.34 -0.59 2.15
N THR A 42 16.77 -0.23 0.94
CA THR A 42 17.17 1.15 0.62
C THR A 42 15.95 2.07 0.46
N GLY A 43 16.16 3.38 0.64
CA GLY A 43 15.11 4.38 0.44
C GLY A 43 14.49 4.38 -0.96
N LYS A 44 15.26 3.99 -2.00
CA LYS A 44 14.75 3.83 -3.37
C LYS A 44 13.77 2.65 -3.48
N GLN A 45 14.10 1.50 -2.89
CA GLN A 45 13.22 0.32 -2.84
C GLN A 45 11.93 0.63 -2.08
N PHE A 46 12.00 1.40 -0.99
CA PHE A 46 10.82 1.82 -0.25
C PHE A 46 9.89 2.72 -1.07
N ARG A 47 10.44 3.71 -1.77
CA ARG A 47 9.66 4.57 -2.67
C ARG A 47 9.04 3.78 -3.82
N PHE A 48 9.75 2.79 -4.37
CA PHE A 48 9.21 1.90 -5.40
C PHE A 48 8.04 1.04 -4.88
N MET A 49 8.16 0.51 -3.66
CA MET A 49 7.09 -0.26 -3.02
C MET A 49 5.85 0.60 -2.76
N LEU A 50 6.03 1.86 -2.35
CA LEU A 50 4.92 2.83 -2.23
C LEU A 50 4.27 3.13 -3.57
N PHE A 51 5.06 3.33 -4.63
CA PHE A 51 4.53 3.56 -5.97
C PHE A 51 3.69 2.38 -6.47
N LEU A 52 4.18 1.15 -6.32
CA LEU A 52 3.42 -0.06 -6.64
C LEU A 52 2.09 -0.14 -5.89
N ASN A 53 2.10 0.26 -4.63
CA ASN A 53 0.90 0.27 -3.79
C ASN A 53 -0.17 1.26 -4.30
N ILE A 54 0.26 2.44 -4.76
CA ILE A 54 -0.62 3.42 -5.41
C ILE A 54 -1.20 2.83 -6.69
N VAL A 55 -0.36 2.26 -7.57
CA VAL A 55 -0.81 1.65 -8.84
C VAL A 55 -1.85 0.55 -8.59
N MET A 56 -1.59 -0.34 -7.63
CA MET A 56 -2.52 -1.43 -7.27
C MET A 56 -3.84 -0.88 -6.72
N THR A 57 -3.79 0.15 -5.85
CA THR A 57 -4.99 0.76 -5.28
C THR A 57 -5.83 1.45 -6.37
N THR A 58 -5.19 2.17 -7.30
CA THR A 58 -5.86 2.78 -8.45
C THR A 58 -6.47 1.73 -9.38
N GLY A 59 -5.73 0.65 -9.69
CA GLY A 59 -6.26 -0.45 -10.49
C GLY A 59 -7.47 -1.13 -9.85
N PHE A 60 -7.42 -1.36 -8.53
CA PHE A 60 -8.53 -1.91 -7.77
C PHE A 60 -9.75 -0.98 -7.76
N TYR A 61 -9.53 0.34 -7.69
CA TYR A 61 -10.60 1.33 -7.79
C TYR A 61 -11.28 1.32 -9.17
N ILE A 62 -10.50 1.27 -10.25
CA ILE A 62 -11.03 1.18 -11.62
C ILE A 62 -11.87 -0.08 -11.76
N LEU A 63 -11.38 -1.23 -11.29
CA LEU A 63 -12.12 -2.50 -11.28
C LEU A 63 -13.43 -2.41 -10.47
N LEU A 64 -13.40 -1.78 -9.31
CA LEU A 64 -14.59 -1.56 -8.48
C LEU A 64 -15.63 -0.70 -9.20
N ILE A 65 -15.21 0.38 -9.86
CA ILE A 65 -16.15 1.20 -10.63
C ILE A 65 -16.73 0.38 -11.78
N THR A 66 -15.92 -0.32 -12.56
CA THR A 66 -16.40 -1.05 -13.75
C THR A 66 -17.24 -2.28 -13.42
N THR A 67 -17.16 -2.82 -12.20
CA THR A 67 -17.98 -3.96 -11.77
C THR A 67 -19.26 -3.55 -11.03
N VAL A 68 -19.29 -2.34 -10.47
CA VAL A 68 -20.42 -1.82 -9.68
C VAL A 68 -21.32 -0.89 -10.50
N LEU A 69 -20.80 -0.27 -11.56
CA LEU A 69 -21.55 0.52 -12.54
C LEU A 69 -22.14 -0.38 -13.64
#